data_AF-A0A2S9GN05-F1
#
_entry.id   AF-A0A2S9GN05-F1
#
_cell.length_a   1.000
_cell.length_b   1.000
_cell.length_c   1.000
_cell.angle_alpha   90.00
_cell.angle_beta   90.00
_cell.angle_gamma   90.00
#
_symmetry.space_group_name_H-M   'P 1'
#
loop_
_entity.id
_entity.type
_entity.pdbx_description
1 polymer ?
#
loop_
_entity_poly.entity_id
_entity_poly.type
_entity_poly.pdbx_seq_one_letter_code
_entity_poly.pdbx_strand_id
1 'polypeptide(L)' 'SPLPLAERSDADLPGHWLLARLGKRVLRPGGLELTTRLLAAARIGDADVVELGPGLGRTAADIVAQHPRSYVGVDDTAAA' A
#
# COMPACT_ATOMS: atom_id res chain seq x y z
N SER A 1 -9.67 -9.48 6.78
CA SER A 1 -10.95 -9.68 6.06
C SER A 1 -10.74 -9.93 4.58
N PRO A 2 -11.75 -10.53 3.92
CA PRO A 2 -11.72 -10.83 2.50
C PRO A 2 -11.56 -9.59 1.61
N LEU A 3 -10.90 -9.80 0.47
CA LEU A 3 -10.72 -8.77 -0.54
C LEU A 3 -12.09 -8.31 -1.10
N PRO A 4 -12.25 -7.01 -1.44
CA PRO A 4 -13.42 -6.55 -2.18
C PRO A 4 -13.58 -7.37 -3.47
N LEU A 5 -14.82 -7.75 -3.79
CA LEU A 5 -15.17 -8.54 -4.99
C LEU A 5 -14.64 -9.99 -5.00
N ALA A 6 -14.37 -10.59 -3.84
CA ALA A 6 -13.89 -11.97 -3.72
C ALA A 6 -14.75 -13.03 -4.45
N GLU A 7 -16.04 -12.79 -4.64
CA GLU A 7 -16.98 -13.74 -5.27
C GLU A 7 -17.19 -13.52 -6.79
N ARG A 8 -16.50 -12.57 -7.42
CA ARG A 8 -16.61 -12.36 -8.87
C ARG A 8 -15.68 -13.29 -9.66
N SER A 9 -16.15 -13.71 -10.83
CA SER A 9 -15.35 -14.52 -11.75
C SER A 9 -14.09 -13.76 -12.18
N ASP A 10 -12.99 -14.49 -12.34
CA ASP A 10 -11.68 -13.93 -12.68
C ASP A 10 -11.68 -13.18 -14.02
N ALA A 11 -12.63 -13.51 -14.89
CA ALA A 11 -12.82 -12.87 -16.20
C ALA A 11 -13.42 -11.44 -16.08
N ASP A 12 -14.08 -11.11 -14.97
CA ASP A 12 -14.77 -9.84 -14.77
C ASP A 12 -13.99 -8.87 -13.86
N LEU A 13 -12.82 -9.29 -13.38
CA LEU A 13 -11.96 -8.50 -12.51
C LEU A 13 -11.05 -7.60 -13.36
N PRO A 14 -11.02 -6.28 -13.14
CA PRO A 14 -9.98 -5.42 -13.70
C PRO A 14 -8.60 -6.00 -13.34
N GLY A 15 -7.68 -6.10 -14.30
CA GLY A 15 -6.45 -6.89 -14.15
C GLY A 15 -5.59 -6.54 -12.92
N HIS A 16 -5.67 -5.31 -12.40
CA HIS A 16 -4.99 -4.92 -11.16
C HIS A 16 -5.55 -5.63 -9.90
N TRP A 17 -6.84 -5.97 -9.87
CA TRP A 17 -7.44 -6.73 -8.76
C TRP A 17 -7.13 -8.23 -8.85
N LEU A 18 -7.02 -8.79 -10.05
CA LEU A 18 -6.54 -10.16 -10.25
C LEU A 18 -5.12 -10.32 -9.68
N LEU A 19 -4.24 -9.38 -9.98
CA LEU A 19 -2.87 -9.38 -9.45
C LEU A 19 -2.86 -9.25 -7.92
N ALA A 20 -3.73 -8.43 -7.33
CA ALA A 20 -3.89 -8.33 -5.87
C ALA A 20 -4.30 -9.67 -5.27
N ARG A 21 -5.28 -10.37 -5.88
CA ARG A 21 -5.76 -11.69 -5.44
C ARG A 21 -4.69 -12.78 -5.56
N LEU A 22 -3.79 -12.65 -6.54
CA LEU A 22 -2.61 -13.51 -6.72
C LEU A 22 -1.43 -13.11 -5.81
N GLY A 23 -1.65 -12.24 -4.83
CA GLY A 23 -0.65 -11.86 -3.82
C GLY A 23 0.39 -10.85 -4.31
N LYS A 24 0.20 -10.22 -5.47
CA LYS A 24 1.07 -9.11 -5.91
C LYS A 24 0.73 -7.88 -5.07
N ARG A 25 1.68 -7.46 -4.26
CA ARG A 25 1.55 -6.31 -3.35
C ARG A 25 1.70 -4.96 -4.05
N VAL A 26 2.12 -4.94 -5.32
CA VAL A 26 2.43 -3.73 -6.09
C VAL A 26 1.72 -3.81 -7.45
N LEU A 27 0.88 -2.82 -7.72
CA LEU A 27 -0.13 -2.89 -8.79
C LEU A 27 -0.14 -1.67 -9.73
N ARG A 28 0.65 -0.63 -9.46
CA ARG A 28 0.71 0.61 -10.28
C ARG A 28 2.05 0.75 -11.03
N PRO A 29 2.07 1.39 -12.22
CA PRO A 29 3.30 1.69 -12.95
C PRO A 29 4.32 2.46 -12.08
N GLY A 30 5.60 2.10 -12.18
CA GLY A 30 6.69 2.58 -11.31
C GLY A 30 7.01 1.64 -10.14
N GLY A 31 6.00 0.92 -9.64
CA GLY A 31 6.17 -0.20 -8.72
C GLY A 31 6.98 0.08 -7.44
N LEU A 32 7.56 -0.99 -6.87
CA LEU A 32 8.31 -0.93 -5.61
C LEU A 32 9.52 0.01 -5.68
N GLU A 33 10.24 -0.03 -6.80
CA GLU A 33 11.46 0.74 -6.99
C GLU A 33 11.20 2.25 -6.93
N LEU A 34 10.13 2.73 -7.57
CA LEU A 34 9.74 4.13 -7.48
C LEU A 34 9.37 4.52 -6.04
N THR A 35 8.59 3.68 -5.35
CA THR A 35 8.24 3.92 -3.94
C THR A 35 9.47 4.03 -3.06
N THR A 36 10.45 3.13 -3.20
CA THR A 36 11.70 3.18 -2.44
C THR A 36 12.47 4.48 -2.70
N ARG A 37 12.59 4.89 -3.97
CA ARG A 37 13.27 6.15 -4.34
C ARG A 37 12.57 7.38 -3.75
N LEU A 38 11.24 7.42 -3.80
CA LEU A 38 10.45 8.52 -3.25
C LEU A 38 10.58 8.60 -1.72
N LEU A 39 10.48 7.47 -1.02
CA LEU A 39 10.66 7.44 0.43
C LEU A 39 12.06 7.89 0.86
N ALA A 40 13.11 7.47 0.14
CA ALA A 40 14.48 7.92 0.40
C ALA A 40 14.64 9.43 0.18
N ALA A 41 14.05 9.97 -0.88
CA ALA A 41 14.09 11.41 -1.17
C ALA A 41 13.30 12.26 -0.16
N ALA A 42 12.23 11.70 0.41
CA ALA A 42 11.35 12.39 1.35
C ALA A 42 12.00 12.67 2.72
N ARG A 43 13.04 11.90 3.11
CA ARG A 43 13.80 12.07 4.37
C ARG A 43 12.89 12.16 5.59
N ILE A 44 12.08 11.14 5.80
CA ILE A 44 11.00 11.09 6.81
C ILE A 44 11.44 10.67 8.22
N GLY A 45 12.75 10.51 8.47
CA GLY A 45 13.26 10.20 9.81
C GLY A 45 12.90 11.29 10.81
N ASP A 46 12.40 10.90 11.99
CA ASP A 46 11.87 11.82 13.02
C ASP A 46 10.77 12.80 12.53
N ALA A 47 10.11 12.50 11.40
CA ALA A 47 8.96 13.26 10.93
C ALA A 47 7.64 12.66 11.45
N ASP A 48 6.59 13.47 11.50
CA ASP A 48 5.23 13.00 11.70
C ASP A 48 4.62 12.66 10.34
N VAL A 49 4.27 11.39 10.11
CA VAL A 49 3.90 10.86 8.80
C VAL A 49 2.42 10.45 8.77
N VAL A 50 1.70 10.90 7.74
CA VAL A 50 0.34 10.46 7.42
C VAL A 50 0.34 9.78 6.05
N GLU A 51 -0.04 8.50 6.00
CA GLU A 51 -0.23 7.75 4.74
C GLU A 51 -1.71 7.69 4.39
N LEU A 52 -2.06 8.10 3.17
CA LEU A 52 -3.44 8.05 2.66
C LEU A 52 -3.63 6.81 1.77
N GLY A 53 -4.60 5.97 2.11
CA GLY A 53 -4.88 4.70 1.44
C GLY A 53 -3.74 3.68 1.56
N PRO A 54 -3.31 3.30 2.78
CA PRO A 54 -2.20 2.36 3.00
C PRO A 54 -2.47 0.96 2.43
N GLY A 55 -3.73 0.61 2.14
CA GLY A 55 -4.11 -0.66 1.53
C GLY A 55 -3.58 -1.87 2.32
N LEU A 56 -2.82 -2.75 1.66
CA LEU A 56 -2.25 -3.95 2.29
C LEU A 56 -1.03 -3.67 3.20
N GLY A 57 -0.64 -2.42 3.38
CA GLY A 57 0.39 -2.02 4.37
C GLY A 57 1.84 -2.29 3.97
N ARG A 58 2.13 -2.53 2.68
CA ARG A 58 3.53 -2.70 2.24
C ARG A 58 4.32 -1.41 2.39
N THR A 59 3.80 -0.29 1.90
CA THR A 59 4.46 1.02 2.02
C THR A 59 4.51 1.49 3.46
N ALA A 60 3.46 1.23 4.25
CA ALA A 60 3.46 1.43 5.70
C ALA A 60 4.66 0.75 6.39
N ALA A 61 4.96 -0.51 6.05
CA ALA A 61 6.11 -1.22 6.60
C ALA A 61 7.45 -0.54 6.23
N ASP A 62 7.57 -0.10 4.97
CA ASP A 62 8.77 0.61 4.49
C ASP A 62 8.92 1.99 5.16
N ILE A 63 7.82 2.68 5.47
CA ILE A 63 7.79 3.96 6.21
C ILE A 63 8.25 3.76 7.65
N VAL A 64 7.65 2.81 8.38
CA VAL A 64 7.99 2.54 9.79
C VAL A 64 9.46 2.13 9.94
N ALA A 65 10.01 1.40 8.98
CA ALA A 65 11.43 1.03 8.96
C ALA A 65 12.40 2.22 8.85
N GLN A 66 11.92 3.41 8.45
CA GLN A 66 12.74 4.64 8.44
C GLN A 66 12.70 5.42 9.76
N HIS A 67 12.04 4.89 10.79
CA HIS A 67 11.96 5.50 12.11
C HIS A 67 11.42 6.95 12.09
N PRO A 68 10.19 7.17 11.59
CA PRO A 68 9.51 8.45 11.77
C PRO A 68 9.21 8.68 13.26
N ARG A 69 8.94 9.93 13.63
CA ARG A 69 8.48 10.29 14.98
C ARG A 69 7.10 9.70 15.27
N SER A 70 6.20 9.77 14.30
CA SER A 70 4.88 9.17 14.36
C SER A 70 4.41 8.74 12.97
N TYR A 71 3.52 7.74 12.93
CA TYR A 71 2.91 7.24 11.70
C TYR A 71 1.42 7.00 11.91
N VAL A 72 0.59 7.55 11.01
CA VAL A 72 -0.86 7.32 10.96
C VAL A 72 -1.27 6.96 9.54
N GLY A 73 -1.88 5.79 9.36
CA GLY A 73 -2.54 5.40 8.11
C GLY A 73 -4.01 5.80 8.13
N VAL A 74 -4.47 6.47 7.07
CA VAL A 74 -5.88 6.87 6.88
C VAL A 74 -6.41 6.16 5.64
N ASP A 75 -7.41 5.31 5.84
CA ASP A 75 -8.08 4.57 4.77
C ASP A 75 -9.59 4.87 4.83
N ASP A 76 -10.26 4.88 3.67
CA ASP A 76 -11.71 5.10 3.59
C ASP A 76 -12.50 3.81 3.83
N THR A 77 -11.79 2.69 3.94
CA THR A 77 -12.34 1.38 4.31
C THR A 77 -11.90 0.96 5.71
N ALA A 78 -12.82 0.36 6.48
CA ALA A 78 -12.49 -0.16 7.81
C ALA A 78 -11.46 -1.29 7.68
N ALA A 79 -10.46 -1.28 8.58
CA ALA A 79 -9.46 -2.33 8.66
C ALA A 79 -10.16 -3.68 8.74
N ALA A 80 -9.83 -4.48 7.74
CA ALA A 80 -10.60 -5.61 7.35
C ALA A 80 -10.05 -6.83 8.13
#